data_AF-A0A8S4RJT1-F1
#
_entry.id   AF-A0A8S4RJT1-F1
#
_cell.length_a   1.000
_cell.length_b   1.000
_cell.length_c   1.000
_cell.angle_alpha   90.00
_cell.angle_beta   90.00
_cell.angle_gamma   90.00
#
_symmetry.space_group_name_H-M   'P 1'
#
loop_
_entity.id
_entity.type
_entity.pdbx_description
1 polymer ?
#
loop_
_entity_poly.entity_id
_entity_poly.type
_entity_poly.pdbx_seq_one_letter_code
_entity_poly.pdbx_strand_id
1 'polypeptide(L)'
;DKKELILVWHKITFSAVCITVIGSIIAIVLVLQNKFEQQQQPSNVYSQPDFTTLDSPADTPVVGFCYESFQVIIISVILLLLTFMLISYSLLTKEAVGTRMVNAIMKNTSKCVLRVRLIQSFHIESKGWYDIGYNFLIGGDGSVYFGRGWDYEGAHTKGYNKYSIGIAFIGTFNNDSPPKHQVEACEKIIRQGVELGKLRKDYKLFAHRQLLSTLSPGDKVYDIIKEWPHFVSNFSDVDSLIPKKL
;
A
#
# COMPACT_ATOMS: atom_id res chain seq x y z
N ASP A 1 -15.56 -8.68 -34.96
CA ASP A 1 -14.20 -8.45 -34.44
C ASP A 1 -13.75 -9.70 -33.68
N LYS A 2 -12.62 -10.31 -34.03
CA LYS A 2 -12.14 -11.57 -33.40
C LYS A 2 -11.83 -11.39 -31.92
N LYS A 3 -11.49 -10.16 -31.48
CA LYS A 3 -11.16 -9.86 -30.09
C LYS A 3 -12.38 -9.92 -29.17
N GLU A 4 -13.51 -9.37 -29.61
CA GLU A 4 -14.79 -9.43 -28.89
C GLU A 4 -15.26 -10.88 -28.69
N LEU A 5 -15.13 -11.70 -29.74
CA LEU A 5 -15.51 -13.12 -29.66
C LEU A 5 -14.64 -13.87 -28.63
N ILE A 6 -13.32 -13.64 -28.63
CA ILE A 6 -12.40 -14.24 -27.66
C ILE A 6 -12.74 -13.80 -26.23
N LEU A 7 -13.08 -12.53 -26.02
CA LEU A 7 -13.42 -11.99 -24.71
C LEU A 7 -14.72 -12.61 -24.15
N VAL A 8 -15.72 -12.83 -25.01
CA VAL A 8 -16.98 -13.48 -24.65
C VAL A 8 -16.74 -14.94 -24.26
N TRP A 9 -15.98 -15.70 -25.05
CA TRP A 9 -15.66 -17.08 -24.73
C TRP A 9 -14.87 -17.21 -23.42
N HIS A 10 -13.95 -16.29 -23.12
CA HIS A 10 -13.22 -16.29 -21.85
C HIS A 10 -14.11 -15.97 -20.64
N LYS A 11 -15.11 -15.09 -20.79
CA LYS A 11 -16.09 -14.83 -19.71
C LYS A 11 -16.97 -16.05 -19.44
N ILE A 12 -17.37 -16.75 -20.50
CA ILE A 12 -18.19 -17.97 -20.39
C ILE A 12 -17.39 -19.10 -19.73
N THR A 13 -16.14 -19.33 -20.14
CA THR A 13 -15.30 -20.37 -19.54
C THR A 13 -14.96 -20.07 -18.09
N PHE A 14 -14.68 -18.81 -17.75
CA PHE A 14 -14.45 -18.40 -16.36
C PHE A 14 -15.68 -18.62 -15.48
N SER A 15 -16.87 -18.24 -15.95
CA SER A 15 -18.13 -18.49 -15.24
C SER A 15 -18.38 -19.98 -15.02
N ALA A 16 -18.15 -20.81 -16.05
CA ALA A 16 -18.30 -22.25 -15.96
C ALA A 16 -17.35 -22.87 -14.93
N VAL A 17 -16.09 -22.43 -14.88
CA VAL A 17 -15.11 -22.90 -13.87
C VAL A 17 -15.50 -22.48 -12.46
N CYS A 18 -15.99 -21.26 -12.26
CA CYS A 18 -16.47 -20.82 -10.95
C CYS A 18 -17.66 -21.67 -10.47
N ILE A 19 -18.62 -21.96 -11.35
CA ILE A 19 -19.80 -22.77 -11.01
C ILE A 19 -19.40 -24.20 -10.66
N THR A 20 -18.48 -24.83 -11.40
CA THR A 20 -18.04 -26.21 -11.11
C THR A 20 -17.25 -26.29 -9.82
N VAL A 21 -16.39 -25.31 -9.52
CA VAL A 21 -15.63 -25.26 -8.27
C VAL A 21 -16.56 -25.04 -7.07
N ILE A 22 -17.49 -24.09 -7.16
CA ILE A 22 -18.48 -23.85 -6.09
C ILE A 22 -19.35 -25.09 -5.87
N GLY A 23 -19.83 -25.72 -6.95
CA GLY A 23 -20.60 -26.95 -6.87
C GLY A 23 -19.82 -28.11 -6.22
N SER A 24 -18.53 -28.22 -6.52
CA SER A 24 -17.65 -29.24 -5.93
C SER A 24 -17.47 -29.02 -4.42
N ILE A 25 -17.31 -27.76 -4.00
CA ILE A 25 -17.18 -27.40 -2.58
C ILE A 25 -18.49 -27.70 -1.84
N ILE A 26 -19.65 -27.34 -2.41
CA ILE A 26 -20.96 -27.65 -1.82
C ILE A 26 -21.15 -29.16 -1.69
N ALA A 27 -20.81 -29.93 -2.72
CA ALA A 27 -20.92 -31.38 -2.68
C ALA A 27 -20.04 -32.01 -1.58
N ILE A 28 -18.80 -31.51 -1.42
CA ILE A 28 -17.89 -31.97 -0.36
C ILE A 28 -18.46 -31.63 1.02
N VAL A 29 -18.99 -30.42 1.22
CA VAL A 29 -19.62 -30.02 2.48
C VAL A 29 -20.81 -30.93 2.82
N LEU A 30 -21.68 -31.22 1.84
CA LEU A 30 -22.84 -32.10 2.04
C LEU A 30 -22.42 -33.54 2.37
N VAL A 31 -21.38 -34.07 1.71
CA VAL A 31 -20.85 -35.40 2.01
C VAL A 31 -20.25 -35.47 3.42
N LEU A 32 -19.58 -34.40 3.86
CA LEU A 32 -19.01 -34.32 5.21
C LEU A 32 -20.09 -34.15 6.29
N GLN A 33 -21.14 -33.37 6.03
CA GLN A 33 -22.30 -33.26 6.92
C GLN A 33 -23.01 -34.61 7.07
N ASN A 34 -23.23 -35.34 5.97
CA ASN A 34 -23.85 -36.66 6.00
C ASN A 34 -22.99 -37.70 6.77
N LYS A 35 -21.67 -37.64 6.64
CA LYS A 35 -20.77 -38.50 7.43
C LYS A 35 -20.76 -38.16 8.93
N PHE A 36 -20.98 -36.90 9.28
CA PHE A 36 -21.09 -36.46 10.67
C PHE A 36 -22.39 -36.96 11.33
N GLU A 37 -23.53 -36.91 10.61
CA GLU A 37 -24.80 -37.44 11.11
C GLU A 37 -24.74 -38.95 11.38
N GLN A 38 -24.02 -39.73 10.55
CA GLN A 38 -23.87 -41.18 10.79
C GLN A 38 -23.01 -41.53 12.01
N GLN A 39 -22.18 -40.62 12.51
CA GLN A 39 -21.39 -40.84 13.73
C GLN A 39 -22.15 -40.51 15.01
N GLN A 40 -23.37 -39.95 14.92
CA GLN A 40 -24.09 -39.37 16.05
C GLN A 40 -25.24 -40.24 16.60
N GLN A 41 -25.39 -41.49 16.17
CA GLN A 41 -26.46 -42.37 16.67
C GLN A 41 -25.99 -43.22 17.87
N PRO A 42 -26.46 -42.98 19.11
CA PRO A 42 -26.13 -43.82 20.26
C PRO A 42 -27.12 -44.97 20.40
N SER A 43 -26.58 -46.15 20.72
CA SER A 43 -27.32 -47.31 21.23
C SER A 43 -27.73 -47.03 22.68
N ASN A 44 -29.01 -46.73 22.92
CA ASN A 44 -29.51 -46.44 24.27
C ASN A 44 -29.94 -47.72 25.01
N VAL A 45 -29.15 -48.11 26.01
CA VAL A 45 -29.51 -49.03 27.10
C VAL A 45 -29.29 -48.30 28.44
N TYR A 46 -30.38 -48.21 29.22
CA TYR A 46 -30.53 -47.90 30.67
C TYR A 46 -30.27 -46.48 31.26
N SER A 47 -31.39 -45.89 31.73
CA SER A 47 -31.76 -45.48 33.11
C SER A 47 -31.01 -44.38 33.89
N GLN A 48 -31.81 -43.51 34.52
CA GLN A 48 -31.42 -42.35 35.35
C GLN A 48 -30.62 -42.70 36.62
N PRO A 49 -29.75 -41.79 37.13
CA PRO A 49 -28.98 -42.03 38.34
C PRO A 49 -29.67 -41.49 39.61
N ASP A 50 -29.59 -42.28 40.69
CA ASP A 50 -29.88 -41.89 42.07
C ASP A 50 -28.61 -41.33 42.73
N PHE A 51 -28.77 -40.33 43.59
CA PHE A 51 -27.72 -39.48 44.14
C PHE A 51 -27.37 -39.94 45.55
N THR A 52 -26.13 -40.36 45.82
CA THR A 52 -25.50 -40.27 47.15
C THR A 52 -24.01 -40.68 47.16
N THR A 53 -23.22 -39.92 47.94
CA THR A 53 -21.87 -40.17 48.51
C THR A 53 -20.59 -39.66 47.81
N LEU A 54 -19.70 -39.16 48.70
CA LEU A 54 -18.44 -38.41 48.55
C LEU A 54 -17.26 -39.19 47.93
N ASP A 55 -16.33 -38.45 47.30
CA ASP A 55 -14.86 -38.40 47.52
C ASP A 55 -14.00 -38.30 46.23
N SER A 56 -13.14 -37.26 46.19
CA SER A 56 -11.86 -37.09 45.45
C SER A 56 -11.77 -37.29 43.91
N PRO A 57 -10.84 -36.60 43.20
CA PRO A 57 -10.87 -36.44 41.75
C PRO A 57 -10.12 -37.57 41.05
N ALA A 58 -10.79 -38.28 40.15
CA ALA A 58 -10.14 -39.17 39.19
C ALA A 58 -10.86 -39.14 37.85
N ASP A 59 -10.12 -38.67 36.84
CA ASP A 59 -10.19 -39.06 35.43
C ASP A 59 -11.56 -39.15 34.76
N THR A 60 -11.90 -38.08 34.03
CA THR A 60 -12.63 -38.24 32.76
C THR A 60 -11.73 -37.81 31.60
N PRO A 61 -11.42 -38.71 30.65
CA PRO A 61 -10.52 -38.40 29.55
C PRO A 61 -11.17 -37.40 28.59
N VAL A 62 -10.47 -36.29 28.36
CA VAL A 62 -10.73 -35.38 27.23
C VAL A 62 -10.33 -36.12 25.96
N VAL A 63 -11.33 -36.57 25.19
CA VAL A 63 -11.12 -36.95 23.78
C VAL A 63 -12.16 -36.23 22.94
N GLY A 64 -11.84 -34.99 22.60
CA GLY A 64 -12.48 -34.24 21.53
C GLY A 64 -11.40 -33.88 20.52
N PHE A 65 -11.41 -34.56 19.37
CA PHE A 65 -10.45 -34.32 18.30
C PHE A 65 -10.49 -32.85 17.83
N CYS A 66 -9.29 -32.33 17.62
CA CYS A 66 -8.98 -30.94 17.33
C CYS A 66 -9.71 -30.40 16.08
N TYR A 67 -10.54 -29.36 16.25
CA TYR A 67 -11.19 -28.61 15.16
C TYR A 67 -10.25 -27.68 14.38
N GLU A 68 -8.94 -27.70 14.67
CA GLU A 68 -7.96 -26.79 14.04
C GLU A 68 -7.59 -27.19 12.60
N SER A 69 -7.63 -28.48 12.24
CA SER A 69 -7.16 -28.90 10.90
C SER A 69 -8.18 -28.63 9.79
N PHE A 70 -9.48 -28.73 10.08
CA PHE A 70 -10.53 -28.53 9.08
C PHE A 70 -10.72 -27.06 8.69
N GLN A 71 -10.68 -26.15 9.67
CA GLN A 71 -10.74 -24.70 9.41
C GLN A 71 -9.55 -24.25 8.56
N VAL A 72 -8.35 -24.76 8.84
CA VAL A 72 -7.14 -24.41 8.08
C VAL A 72 -7.18 -24.96 6.64
N ILE A 73 -7.73 -26.15 6.42
CA ILE A 73 -7.92 -26.69 5.06
C ILE A 73 -8.97 -25.87 4.29
N ILE A 74 -10.09 -25.49 4.92
CA ILE A 74 -11.12 -24.68 4.27
C ILE A 74 -10.60 -23.27 3.95
N ILE A 75 -9.91 -22.64 4.90
CA ILE A 75 -9.30 -21.31 4.72
C ILE A 75 -8.22 -21.35 3.64
N SER A 76 -7.36 -22.38 3.62
CA SER A 76 -6.32 -22.49 2.58
C SER A 76 -6.90 -22.72 1.19
N VAL A 77 -7.94 -23.54 1.04
CA VAL A 77 -8.63 -23.73 -0.25
C VAL A 77 -9.33 -22.45 -0.71
N ILE A 78 -10.02 -21.74 0.19
CA ILE A 78 -10.68 -20.46 -0.12
C ILE A 78 -9.65 -19.40 -0.50
N LEU A 79 -8.54 -19.28 0.22
CA LEU A 79 -7.46 -18.32 -0.08
C LEU A 79 -6.75 -18.66 -1.40
N LEU A 80 -6.54 -19.93 -1.72
CA LEU A 80 -5.95 -20.34 -2.99
C LEU A 80 -6.86 -19.98 -4.18
N LEU A 81 -8.17 -20.16 -4.01
CA LEU A 81 -9.17 -19.80 -5.02
C LEU A 81 -9.33 -18.29 -5.16
N LEU A 82 -9.36 -17.54 -4.06
CA LEU A 82 -9.38 -16.07 -4.07
C LEU A 82 -8.12 -15.50 -4.72
N THR A 83 -6.94 -16.05 -4.42
CA THR A 83 -5.69 -15.60 -5.04
C THR A 83 -5.66 -15.94 -6.53
N PHE A 84 -6.12 -17.11 -6.95
CA PHE A 84 -6.27 -17.44 -8.37
C PHE A 84 -7.27 -16.52 -9.07
N MET A 85 -8.40 -16.20 -8.43
CA MET A 85 -9.40 -15.26 -8.93
C MET A 85 -8.83 -13.83 -9.05
N LEU A 86 -8.04 -13.38 -8.08
CA LEU A 86 -7.38 -12.06 -8.10
C LEU A 86 -6.27 -11.98 -9.16
N ILE A 87 -5.48 -13.04 -9.33
CA ILE A 87 -4.42 -13.12 -10.35
C ILE A 87 -5.04 -13.14 -11.75
N SER A 88 -6.07 -13.95 -11.95
CA SER A 88 -6.82 -14.01 -13.22
C SER A 88 -7.57 -12.71 -13.52
N TYR A 89 -8.18 -12.07 -12.52
CA TYR A 89 -8.77 -10.74 -12.64
C TYR A 89 -7.72 -9.69 -13.01
N SER A 90 -6.56 -9.68 -12.33
CA SER A 90 -5.45 -8.78 -12.64
C SER A 90 -4.87 -9.00 -14.03
N LEU A 91 -4.91 -10.22 -14.56
CA LEU A 91 -4.52 -10.57 -15.93
C LEU A 91 -5.59 -10.14 -16.95
N LEU A 92 -6.88 -10.24 -16.61
CA LEU A 92 -8.01 -9.78 -17.42
C LEU A 92 -8.07 -8.25 -17.53
N THR A 93 -7.71 -7.54 -16.45
CA THR A 93 -7.65 -6.06 -16.41
C THR A 93 -6.33 -5.50 -16.97
N LYS A 94 -5.45 -6.33 -17.58
CA LYS A 94 -4.29 -5.84 -18.33
C LYS A 94 -4.66 -5.14 -19.65
N GLU A 95 -5.84 -4.55 -19.75
CA GLU A 95 -5.98 -3.31 -20.52
C GLU A 95 -5.37 -2.16 -19.70
N ALA A 96 -4.11 -1.83 -19.99
CA ALA A 96 -3.56 -0.47 -20.10
C ALA A 96 -3.81 0.62 -19.01
N VAL A 97 -4.46 0.34 -17.88
CA VAL A 97 -4.85 1.37 -16.89
C VAL A 97 -3.83 1.49 -15.74
N GLY A 98 -3.16 0.40 -15.33
CA GLY A 98 -2.22 0.42 -14.21
C GLY A 98 -0.83 0.99 -14.53
N THR A 99 -0.26 0.66 -15.69
CA THR A 99 1.16 0.96 -15.99
C THR A 99 1.36 2.29 -16.71
N ARG A 100 0.33 2.86 -17.36
CA ARG A 100 0.44 4.22 -17.94
C ARG A 100 0.21 5.34 -16.92
N MET A 101 -0.48 5.07 -15.80
CA MET A 101 -0.80 6.10 -14.81
C MET A 101 0.38 6.51 -13.92
N VAL A 102 1.43 5.70 -13.86
CA VAL A 102 2.70 6.05 -13.18
C VAL A 102 3.60 6.95 -14.04
N ASN A 103 3.37 7.02 -15.35
CA ASN A 103 4.26 7.68 -16.31
C ASN A 103 3.65 8.92 -16.99
N ALA A 104 2.42 9.29 -16.68
CA ALA A 104 1.81 10.50 -17.22
C ALA A 104 2.04 11.70 -16.31
N ILE A 105 2.75 12.71 -16.81
CA ILE A 105 2.75 14.05 -16.24
C ILE A 105 1.29 14.50 -16.05
N MET A 106 0.90 14.71 -14.80
CA MET A 106 -0.50 14.78 -14.42
C MET A 106 -1.02 16.22 -14.42
N LYS A 107 -1.64 16.65 -15.53
CA LYS A 107 -2.07 18.04 -15.72
C LYS A 107 -3.42 18.43 -15.08
N ASN A 108 -4.20 17.45 -14.59
CA ASN A 108 -5.55 17.69 -14.08
C ASN A 108 -5.57 17.67 -12.54
N THR A 109 -6.14 18.71 -11.93
CA THR A 109 -6.25 18.90 -10.47
C THR A 109 -6.95 17.73 -9.78
N SER A 110 -8.08 17.22 -10.29
CA SER A 110 -8.78 16.10 -9.67
C SER A 110 -7.92 14.83 -9.61
N LYS A 111 -7.09 14.61 -10.65
CA LYS A 111 -6.14 13.50 -10.66
C LYS A 111 -5.03 13.71 -9.63
N CYS A 112 -4.51 14.94 -9.51
CA CYS A 112 -3.47 15.27 -8.54
C CYS A 112 -3.98 15.10 -7.10
N VAL A 113 -5.17 15.59 -6.78
CA VAL A 113 -5.85 15.37 -5.49
C VAL A 113 -5.96 13.88 -5.18
N LEU A 114 -6.48 13.08 -6.12
CA LEU A 114 -6.58 11.64 -5.96
C LEU A 114 -5.21 11.00 -5.72
N ARG A 115 -4.18 11.43 -6.46
CA ARG A 115 -2.83 10.90 -6.31
C ARG A 115 -2.23 11.20 -4.95
N VAL A 116 -2.41 12.42 -4.42
CA VAL A 116 -1.99 12.79 -3.07
C VAL A 116 -2.67 11.89 -2.04
N ARG A 117 -3.99 11.66 -2.18
CA ARG A 117 -4.73 10.75 -1.29
C ARG A 117 -4.22 9.32 -1.36
N LEU A 118 -3.95 8.80 -2.56
CA LEU A 118 -3.37 7.46 -2.71
C LEU A 118 -1.98 7.34 -2.07
N ILE A 119 -1.14 8.38 -2.19
CA ILE A 119 0.17 8.40 -1.53
C ILE A 119 0.01 8.43 -0.01
N GLN A 120 -0.93 9.23 0.50
CA GLN A 120 -1.23 9.29 1.94
C GLN A 120 -1.73 7.94 2.46
N SER A 121 -2.74 7.35 1.81
CA SER A 121 -3.26 6.03 2.17
C SER A 121 -2.18 4.96 2.12
N PHE A 122 -1.31 4.96 1.11
CA PHE A 122 -0.19 4.01 1.07
C PHE A 122 0.78 4.20 2.25
N HIS A 123 1.10 5.44 2.62
CA HIS A 123 1.96 5.71 3.77
C HIS A 123 1.33 5.31 5.11
N ILE A 124 0.03 5.56 5.29
CA ILE A 124 -0.68 5.21 6.52
C ILE A 124 -0.96 3.71 6.57
N GLU A 125 -1.73 3.20 5.61
CA GLU A 125 -2.28 1.84 5.65
C GLU A 125 -1.22 0.78 5.36
N SER A 126 -0.28 1.04 4.44
CA SER A 126 0.71 0.04 4.04
C SER A 126 2.04 0.15 4.78
N LYS A 127 2.45 1.35 5.21
CA LYS A 127 3.70 1.54 5.95
C LYS A 127 3.52 1.82 7.45
N GLY A 128 2.29 2.02 7.93
CA GLY A 128 2.02 2.32 9.33
C GLY A 128 2.53 3.70 9.77
N TRP A 129 2.67 4.66 8.85
CA TRP A 129 3.09 6.01 9.19
C TRP A 129 1.91 6.83 9.71
N TYR A 130 2.17 7.81 10.57
CA TYR A 130 1.12 8.70 11.08
C TYR A 130 0.44 9.55 10.00
N ASP A 131 1.16 9.86 8.92
CA ASP A 131 0.65 10.65 7.80
C ASP A 131 1.56 10.46 6.57
N ILE A 132 1.18 11.05 5.43
CA ILE A 132 1.99 11.20 4.23
C ILE A 132 3.41 11.67 4.57
N GLY A 133 4.45 11.04 4.03
CA GLY A 133 5.83 11.33 4.43
C GLY A 133 6.38 12.68 3.97
N TYR A 134 5.75 13.36 3.02
CA TYR A 134 6.23 14.63 2.48
C TYR A 134 5.53 15.83 3.14
N ASN A 135 6.25 16.93 3.29
CA ASN A 135 5.68 18.19 3.78
C ASN A 135 4.83 18.84 2.70
N PHE A 136 5.32 18.85 1.45
CA PHE A 136 4.63 19.38 0.28
C PHE A 136 4.72 18.44 -0.91
N LEU A 137 3.67 18.41 -1.71
CA LEU A 137 3.65 17.73 -3.00
C LEU A 137 3.29 18.73 -4.09
N ILE A 138 4.03 18.74 -5.20
CA ILE A 138 3.78 19.65 -6.30
C ILE A 138 3.12 18.86 -7.42
N GLY A 139 1.88 19.19 -7.74
CA GLY A 139 1.13 18.52 -8.80
C GLY A 139 1.56 18.97 -10.19
N GLY A 140 1.40 18.08 -11.18
CA GLY A 140 1.61 18.44 -12.58
C GLY A 140 0.54 19.41 -13.12
N ASP A 141 -0.43 19.79 -12.30
CA ASP A 141 -1.41 20.87 -12.52
C ASP A 141 -0.90 22.24 -12.04
N GLY A 142 0.26 22.30 -11.37
CA GLY A 142 0.86 23.54 -10.83
C GLY A 142 0.40 23.90 -9.43
N SER A 143 -0.41 23.05 -8.80
CA SER A 143 -0.87 23.25 -7.44
C SER A 143 0.16 22.71 -6.44
N VAL A 144 0.29 23.40 -5.31
CA VAL A 144 1.03 22.90 -4.14
C VAL A 144 0.03 22.25 -3.19
N TYR A 145 0.23 20.98 -2.91
CA TYR A 145 -0.58 20.19 -2.00
C TYR A 145 0.15 20.10 -0.65
N PHE A 146 -0.53 20.52 0.41
CA PHE A 146 -0.04 20.36 1.77
C PHE A 146 -0.13 18.88 2.17
N GLY A 147 1.02 18.28 2.48
CA GLY A 147 1.10 17.05 3.26
C GLY A 147 1.20 17.42 4.73
N ARG A 148 2.35 17.13 5.35
CA ARG A 148 2.62 17.51 6.74
C ARG A 148 2.79 19.02 6.97
N GLY A 149 2.97 19.80 5.91
CA GLY A 149 3.11 21.25 6.00
C GLY A 149 4.42 21.69 6.65
N TRP A 150 4.44 22.91 7.18
CA TRP A 150 5.66 23.55 7.68
C TRP A 150 6.10 23.10 9.07
N ASP A 151 5.13 22.77 9.92
CA ASP A 151 5.33 22.69 11.37
C ASP A 151 5.54 21.27 11.90
N TYR A 152 5.42 20.27 11.03
CA TYR A 152 5.52 18.86 11.38
C TYR A 152 6.70 18.18 10.71
N GLU A 153 7.37 17.31 11.47
CA GLU A 153 8.48 16.50 10.98
C GLU A 153 8.03 15.57 9.84
N GLY A 154 8.83 15.51 8.77
CA GLY A 154 8.62 14.63 7.61
C GLY A 154 8.86 13.14 7.89
N ALA A 155 8.59 12.30 6.89
CA ALA A 155 9.06 10.91 6.83
C ALA A 155 9.61 10.56 5.43
N HIS A 156 10.25 11.54 4.79
CA HIS A 156 10.69 11.47 3.40
C HIS A 156 12.17 11.11 3.22
N THR A 157 13.04 11.54 4.15
CA THR A 157 14.49 11.34 4.06
C THR A 157 15.04 10.90 5.42
N LYS A 158 15.34 9.62 5.55
CA LYS A 158 15.90 9.03 6.78
C LYS A 158 17.16 9.78 7.22
N GLY A 159 17.23 10.19 8.48
CA GLY A 159 18.34 10.96 9.05
C GLY A 159 18.21 12.49 8.93
N TYR A 160 17.33 12.98 8.05
CA TYR A 160 17.19 14.41 7.77
C TYR A 160 15.79 14.98 8.06
N ASN A 161 14.78 14.12 8.27
CA ASN A 161 13.39 14.53 8.49
C ASN A 161 13.22 15.65 9.55
N LYS A 162 13.93 15.55 10.67
CA LYS A 162 13.86 16.52 11.78
C LYS A 162 14.39 17.92 11.42
N TYR A 163 15.20 18.03 10.38
CA TYR A 163 15.94 19.25 10.04
C TYR A 163 15.58 19.79 8.66
N SER A 164 14.61 19.19 7.96
CA SER A 164 14.34 19.50 6.57
C SER A 164 12.84 19.47 6.25
N ILE A 165 12.51 20.14 5.14
CA ILE A 165 11.18 20.13 4.54
C ILE A 165 11.26 19.31 3.26
N GLY A 166 10.50 18.22 3.18
CA GLY A 166 10.43 17.37 2.00
C GLY A 166 9.39 17.85 1.00
N ILE A 167 9.86 18.26 -0.18
CA ILE A 167 9.03 18.65 -1.32
C ILE A 167 9.12 17.56 -2.39
N ALA A 168 7.99 16.95 -2.75
CA ALA A 168 7.93 15.89 -3.76
C ALA A 168 7.21 16.36 -5.03
N PHE A 169 7.80 16.13 -6.20
CA PHE A 169 7.09 16.32 -7.47
C PHE A 169 6.20 15.10 -7.75
N ILE A 170 4.92 15.31 -8.01
CA ILE A 170 4.00 14.25 -8.40
C ILE A 170 4.28 13.88 -9.87
N GLY A 171 4.92 12.74 -10.08
CA GLY A 171 5.26 12.20 -11.40
C GLY A 171 6.54 11.36 -11.36
N THR A 172 6.98 10.90 -12.53
CA THR A 172 8.24 10.18 -12.73
C THR A 172 9.09 10.98 -13.72
N PHE A 173 10.26 11.45 -13.30
CA PHE A 173 11.07 12.42 -14.06
C PHE A 173 12.47 11.90 -14.38
N ASN A 174 12.63 10.59 -14.56
CA ASN A 174 13.90 10.00 -14.99
C ASN A 174 14.20 10.40 -16.44
N ASN A 175 13.19 10.33 -17.31
CA ASN A 175 13.36 10.61 -18.75
C ASN A 175 12.60 11.85 -19.22
N ASP A 176 11.45 12.14 -18.60
CA ASP A 176 10.58 13.25 -18.98
C ASP A 176 10.77 14.45 -18.04
N SER A 177 10.85 15.65 -18.60
CA SER A 177 10.96 16.87 -17.80
C SER A 177 9.62 17.24 -17.16
N PRO A 178 9.62 17.77 -15.92
CA PRO A 178 8.40 18.31 -15.33
C PRO A 178 7.87 19.49 -16.14
N PRO A 179 6.55 19.73 -16.17
CA PRO A 179 6.00 20.97 -16.71
C PRO A 179 6.59 22.20 -16.02
N LYS A 180 6.75 23.26 -16.79
CA LYS A 180 7.29 24.53 -16.30
C LYS A 180 6.53 25.06 -15.08
N HIS A 181 5.20 25.04 -15.12
CA HIS A 181 4.37 25.51 -14.01
C HIS A 181 4.48 24.65 -12.74
N GLN A 182 4.86 23.37 -12.86
CA GLN A 182 5.17 22.51 -11.71
C GLN A 182 6.50 22.92 -11.07
N VAL A 183 7.50 23.28 -11.87
CA VAL A 183 8.78 23.83 -11.40
C VAL A 183 8.58 25.19 -10.72
N GLU A 184 7.87 26.11 -11.37
CA GLU A 184 7.58 27.45 -10.84
C GLU A 184 6.81 27.39 -9.51
N ALA A 185 5.89 26.42 -9.35
CA ALA A 185 5.17 26.20 -8.09
C ALA A 185 6.10 25.76 -6.95
N CYS A 186 7.11 24.94 -7.25
CA CYS A 186 8.13 24.53 -6.28
C CYS A 186 8.99 25.72 -5.83
N GLU A 187 9.49 26.53 -6.77
CA GLU A 187 10.25 27.74 -6.45
C GLU A 187 9.42 28.72 -5.61
N LYS A 188 8.12 28.87 -5.93
CA LYS A 188 7.20 29.72 -5.19
C LYS A 188 7.04 29.26 -3.74
N ILE A 189 6.83 27.97 -3.48
CA ILE A 189 6.65 27.49 -2.10
C ILE A 189 7.94 27.61 -1.28
N ILE A 190 9.12 27.42 -1.91
CA ILE A 190 10.41 27.63 -1.24
C ILE A 190 10.57 29.10 -0.86
N ARG A 191 10.31 30.03 -1.79
CA ARG A 191 10.36 31.47 -1.52
C ARG A 191 9.40 31.87 -0.39
N GLN A 192 8.15 31.37 -0.44
CA GLN A 192 7.18 31.60 0.64
C GLN A 192 7.66 31.03 1.97
N GLY A 193 8.31 29.87 2.00
CA GLY A 193 8.90 29.31 3.21
C GLY A 193 9.95 30.24 3.84
N VAL A 194 10.78 30.90 3.01
CA VAL A 194 11.75 31.90 3.49
C VAL A 194 11.06 33.17 3.99
N GLU A 195 10.07 33.67 3.26
CA GLU A 195 9.29 34.88 3.63
C GLU A 195 8.53 34.68 4.95
N LEU A 196 7.98 33.49 5.17
CA LEU A 196 7.25 33.12 6.40
C LEU A 196 8.19 32.77 7.58
N GLY A 197 9.51 32.77 7.37
CA GLY A 197 10.48 32.36 8.39
C GLY A 197 10.46 30.86 8.72
N LYS A 198 9.80 30.04 7.89
CA LYS A 198 9.77 28.57 8.02
C LYS A 198 11.03 27.91 7.45
N LEU A 199 11.70 28.58 6.52
CA LEU A 199 13.02 28.21 5.99
C LEU A 199 14.03 29.31 6.32
N ARG A 200 15.26 28.92 6.67
CA ARG A 200 16.36 29.88 6.84
C ARG A 200 16.68 30.58 5.52
N LYS A 201 17.11 31.84 5.58
CA LYS A 201 17.54 32.59 4.39
C LYS A 201 18.74 31.97 3.68
N ASP A 202 19.54 31.16 4.37
CA ASP A 202 20.71 30.45 3.85
C ASP A 202 20.48 28.92 3.79
N TYR A 203 19.22 28.49 3.66
CA TYR A 203 18.85 27.07 3.55
C TYR A 203 19.71 26.34 2.53
N LYS A 204 19.90 25.03 2.70
CA LYS A 204 20.62 24.18 1.74
C LYS A 204 19.62 23.36 0.94
N LEU A 205 19.75 23.35 -0.38
CA LEU A 205 18.90 22.57 -1.27
C LEU A 205 19.62 21.28 -1.66
N PHE A 206 18.93 20.16 -1.42
CA PHE A 206 19.41 18.82 -1.71
C PHE A 206 18.41 18.05 -2.55
N ALA A 207 18.93 17.30 -3.51
CA ALA A 207 18.22 16.21 -4.15
C ALA A 207 18.24 14.97 -3.25
N HIS A 208 17.17 14.19 -3.25
CA HIS A 208 17.08 12.99 -2.41
C HIS A 208 18.22 11.99 -2.67
N ARG A 209 18.62 11.82 -3.94
CA ARG A 209 19.78 11.01 -4.36
C ARG A 209 21.13 11.43 -3.79
N GLN A 210 21.26 12.68 -3.32
CA GLN A 210 22.51 13.14 -2.69
C GLN A 210 22.63 12.62 -1.24
N LEU A 211 21.51 12.29 -0.61
CA LEU A 211 21.45 11.94 0.81
C LEU A 211 21.23 10.44 1.05
N LEU A 212 20.58 9.75 0.12
CA LEU A 212 20.26 8.32 0.19
C LEU A 212 20.46 7.65 -1.16
N SER A 213 20.66 6.32 -1.15
CA SER A 213 20.77 5.50 -2.37
C SER A 213 19.41 5.36 -3.07
N THR A 214 19.02 6.37 -3.84
CA THR A 214 17.75 6.44 -4.57
C THR A 214 17.92 7.19 -5.90
N LEU A 215 17.05 6.92 -6.87
CA LEU A 215 16.98 7.69 -8.12
C LEU A 215 16.16 8.99 -7.96
N SER A 216 15.44 9.17 -6.85
CA SER A 216 14.68 10.40 -6.60
C SER A 216 15.60 11.63 -6.59
N PRO A 217 15.21 12.78 -7.18
CA PRO A 217 13.90 13.12 -7.74
C PRO A 217 13.69 12.74 -9.22
N GLY A 218 14.61 11.98 -9.81
CA GLY A 218 14.68 11.71 -11.25
C GLY A 218 15.65 12.67 -11.96
N ASP A 219 16.25 12.21 -13.05
CA ASP A 219 17.37 12.92 -13.70
C ASP A 219 16.95 14.29 -14.23
N LYS A 220 15.75 14.41 -14.80
CA LYS A 220 15.27 15.68 -15.34
C LYS A 220 14.96 16.72 -14.27
N VAL A 221 14.41 16.31 -13.13
CA VAL A 221 14.24 17.25 -12.00
C VAL A 221 15.59 17.59 -11.40
N TYR A 222 16.50 16.62 -11.25
CA TYR A 222 17.85 16.84 -10.74
C TYR A 222 18.61 17.87 -11.59
N ASP A 223 18.55 17.73 -12.91
CA ASP A 223 19.18 18.65 -13.87
C ASP A 223 18.63 20.07 -13.80
N ILE A 224 17.39 20.25 -13.33
CA ILE A 224 16.80 21.58 -13.14
C ILE A 224 17.25 22.17 -11.80
N ILE A 225 17.09 21.42 -10.71
CA ILE A 225 17.36 21.94 -9.36
C ILE A 225 18.85 22.15 -9.08
N LYS A 226 19.75 21.50 -9.83
CA LYS A 226 21.20 21.72 -9.69
C LYS A 226 21.62 23.15 -10.06
N GLU A 227 20.82 23.84 -10.88
CA GLU A 227 21.05 25.21 -11.30
C GLU A 227 20.39 26.22 -10.36
N TRP A 228 19.64 25.76 -9.35
CA TRP A 228 18.93 26.65 -8.44
C TRP A 228 19.85 27.25 -7.38
N PRO A 229 19.51 28.44 -6.84
CA PRO A 229 20.18 28.98 -5.67
C PRO A 229 20.20 27.96 -4.53
N HIS A 230 21.31 27.94 -3.80
CA HIS A 230 21.51 27.13 -2.61
C HIS A 230 21.58 25.61 -2.84
N PHE A 231 21.56 25.17 -4.10
CA PHE A 231 21.91 23.79 -4.41
C PHE A 231 23.35 23.50 -3.97
N VAL A 232 23.53 22.41 -3.23
CA VAL A 232 24.84 22.01 -2.75
C VAL A 232 25.44 21.02 -3.77
N SER A 233 26.52 21.44 -4.42
CA SER A 233 27.22 20.64 -5.45
C SER A 233 28.38 19.82 -4.90
N ASN A 234 29.01 20.24 -3.80
CA ASN A 234 30.14 19.58 -3.17
C ASN A 234 29.85 19.28 -1.69
N PHE A 235 30.03 18.02 -1.29
CA PHE A 235 29.76 17.53 0.06
C PHE A 235 31.05 16.99 0.67
N SER A 236 31.89 17.90 1.15
CA SER A 236 33.14 17.51 1.80
C SER A 236 32.89 16.97 3.21
N ASP A 237 31.82 17.42 3.88
CA ASP A 237 31.57 17.11 5.28
C ASP A 237 30.06 17.10 5.61
N VAL A 238 29.48 15.91 5.69
CA VAL A 238 28.03 15.71 5.96
C VAL A 238 27.65 16.18 7.37
N ASP A 239 28.58 16.11 8.32
CA ASP A 239 28.38 16.52 9.72
C ASP A 239 28.24 18.04 9.87
N SER A 240 28.70 18.80 8.87
CA SER A 240 28.50 20.26 8.81
C SER A 240 27.07 20.66 8.40
N LEU A 241 26.28 19.71 7.86
CA LEU A 241 24.96 19.96 7.28
C LEU A 241 23.81 19.75 8.28
N ILE A 242 24.04 18.94 9.32
CA ILE A 242 23.09 18.77 10.41
C ILE A 242 23.38 19.88 11.43
N PRO A 243 22.39 20.69 11.84
CA PRO A 243 22.59 21.63 12.93
C PRO A 243 23.16 20.89 14.14
N LYS A 244 24.40 21.19 14.53
CA LYS A 244 24.97 20.67 15.78
C LYS A 244 23.95 20.99 16.88
N LYS A 245 23.54 19.97 17.64
CA LYS A 245 22.64 20.13 18.79
C LYS A 245 23.07 21.39 19.56
N LEU A 246 22.19 22.39 19.62
CA LEU A 246 22.26 23.42 20.64
C LEU A 246 21.99 22.76 22.00
#